data_AF-B7PSV2-F1
#
_entry.id   AF-B7PSV2-F1
#
_cell.length_a   1.000
_cell.length_b   1.000
_cell.length_c   1.000
_cell.angle_alpha   90.00
_cell.angle_beta   90.00
_cell.angle_gamma   90.00
#
_symmetry.space_group_name_H-M   'P 1'
#
loop_
_entity.id
_entity.type
_entity.pdbx_description
1 polymer ?
#
loop_
_entity_poly.entity_id
_entity_poly.type
_entity_poly.pdbx_seq_one_letter_code
_entity_poly.pdbx_strand_id
1 'polypeptide(L)'
;MARLDDILMFCFCYGTMALGVFLLVPFKMSKKLHEAFFARIVFPLVMHIWGDRFTAVRRQAMSQLNDLVSHDGTLKKEGAIRVLEIGAGFGANLEHMQRNVKYWNVDPNAEFDDGFRKNLKKNPNVEMERWIHEYAEDMQGVPEGHFDVVLITYVLCSVTEVRKVLAECRRVLAKGGRLVFLEHVAHPAGTWGSVVQTLLDPMWSFSFCGCHINRRPEQLLMSAGFDEIKLTEVFLNMPTVLSPNVYGSAVVVKN
;
A
#
# COMPACT_ATOMS: atom_id res chain seq x y z
N MET A 1 -20.46 20.45 -6.65
CA MET A 1 -19.42 20.13 -5.65
C MET A 1 -18.07 19.78 -6.28
N ALA A 2 -18.01 19.14 -7.47
CA ALA A 2 -16.76 18.82 -8.19
C ALA A 2 -15.78 20.00 -8.41
N ARG A 3 -16.30 21.22 -8.68
CA ARG A 3 -15.48 22.37 -9.07
C ARG A 3 -14.53 22.90 -7.97
N LEU A 4 -14.83 22.68 -6.69
CA LEU A 4 -13.93 23.10 -5.58
C LEU A 4 -12.83 22.05 -5.35
N ASP A 5 -13.18 20.78 -5.45
CA ASP A 5 -12.24 19.66 -5.33
C ASP A 5 -11.18 19.71 -6.45
N ASP A 6 -11.60 20.07 -7.66
CA ASP A 6 -10.69 20.24 -8.80
C ASP A 6 -9.72 21.42 -8.58
N ILE A 7 -10.18 22.53 -8.01
CA ILE A 7 -9.33 23.69 -7.69
C ILE A 7 -8.34 23.35 -6.58
N LEU A 8 -8.80 22.69 -5.50
CA LEU A 8 -7.93 22.23 -4.41
C LEU A 8 -6.89 21.22 -4.91
N MET A 9 -7.27 20.34 -5.84
CA MET A 9 -6.35 19.43 -6.53
C MET A 9 -5.29 20.20 -7.31
N PHE A 10 -5.69 21.16 -8.15
CA PHE A 10 -4.71 21.95 -8.91
C PHE A 10 -3.80 22.73 -7.96
N CYS A 11 -4.33 23.39 -6.93
CA CYS A 11 -3.53 24.10 -5.93
C CYS A 11 -2.57 23.16 -5.17
N PHE A 12 -3.01 21.95 -4.81
CA PHE A 12 -2.16 20.97 -4.15
C PHE A 12 -1.08 20.43 -5.09
N CYS A 13 -1.43 20.00 -6.30
CA CYS A 13 -0.47 19.50 -7.29
C CYS A 13 0.52 20.59 -7.71
N TYR A 14 0.06 21.79 -8.08
CA TYR A 14 0.96 22.90 -8.45
C TYR A 14 1.75 23.42 -7.26
N GLY A 15 1.15 23.49 -6.07
CA GLY A 15 1.82 23.91 -4.84
C GLY A 15 2.91 22.93 -4.42
N THR A 16 2.64 21.62 -4.45
CA THR A 16 3.63 20.58 -4.14
C THR A 16 4.72 20.50 -5.20
N MET A 17 4.40 20.71 -6.48
CA MET A 17 5.41 20.80 -7.55
C MET A 17 6.30 22.03 -7.39
N ALA A 18 5.73 23.20 -7.07
CA ALA A 18 6.48 24.44 -6.84
C ALA A 18 7.35 24.38 -5.57
N LEU A 19 6.80 23.87 -4.46
CA LEU A 19 7.55 23.60 -3.22
C LEU A 19 8.59 22.51 -3.41
N GLY A 20 8.27 21.50 -4.23
CA GLY A 20 9.15 20.40 -4.60
C GLY A 20 10.49 20.92 -5.11
N VAL A 21 10.50 21.94 -5.98
CA VAL A 21 11.73 22.57 -6.48
C VAL A 21 12.61 23.13 -5.36
N PHE A 22 12.03 23.75 -4.33
CA PHE A 22 12.79 24.27 -3.18
C PHE A 22 13.20 23.17 -2.20
N LEU A 23 12.45 22.07 -2.14
CA LEU A 23 12.73 20.91 -1.30
C LEU A 23 13.63 19.88 -2.00
N LEU A 24 13.97 20.08 -3.29
CA LEU A 24 14.81 19.19 -4.09
C LEU A 24 16.15 18.89 -3.41
N VAL A 25 16.83 19.95 -2.98
CA VAL A 25 18.16 19.83 -2.38
C VAL A 25 18.08 19.22 -0.96
N PRO A 26 17.25 19.72 -0.02
CA PRO A 26 17.12 19.12 1.31
C PRO A 26 16.74 17.64 1.31
N PHE A 27 15.78 17.21 0.48
CA PHE A 27 15.34 15.80 0.46
C PHE A 27 16.37 14.88 -0.20
N LYS A 28 17.12 15.37 -1.19
CA LYS A 28 18.26 14.62 -1.73
C LYS A 28 19.38 14.48 -0.71
N MET A 29 19.55 15.46 0.17
CA MET A 29 20.57 15.44 1.24
C MET A 29 20.16 14.58 2.44
N SER A 30 18.86 14.40 2.71
CA SER A 30 18.40 13.64 3.87
C SER A 30 17.10 12.88 3.60
N LYS A 31 17.22 11.54 3.47
CA LYS A 31 16.07 10.63 3.35
C LYS A 31 15.15 10.70 4.56
N LYS A 32 15.71 10.77 5.77
CA LYS A 32 14.93 10.92 7.02
C LYS A 32 14.10 12.18 7.05
N LEU A 33 14.65 13.30 6.55
CA LEU A 33 13.90 14.56 6.46
C LEU A 33 12.71 14.42 5.47
N HIS A 34 12.94 13.78 4.34
CA HIS A 34 11.90 13.53 3.35
C HIS A 34 10.79 12.62 3.90
N GLU A 35 11.16 11.52 4.56
CA GLU A 35 10.23 10.59 5.22
C GLU A 35 9.40 11.27 6.31
N ALA A 36 10.04 12.10 7.14
CA ALA A 36 9.35 12.86 8.19
C ALA A 36 8.43 13.93 7.61
N PHE A 37 8.85 14.65 6.56
CA PHE A 37 8.00 15.62 5.88
C PHE A 37 6.75 14.94 5.29
N PHE A 38 6.95 13.80 4.61
CA PHE A 38 5.85 13.05 4.04
C PHE A 38 4.88 12.56 5.13
N ALA A 39 5.38 11.89 6.17
CA ALA A 39 4.55 11.32 7.23
C ALA A 39 3.80 12.39 8.04
N ARG A 40 4.43 13.54 8.32
CA ARG A 40 3.85 14.57 9.20
C ARG A 40 3.00 15.61 8.47
N ILE A 41 3.25 15.84 7.18
CA ILE A 41 2.60 16.92 6.42
C ILE A 41 1.80 16.37 5.24
N VAL A 42 2.47 15.67 4.31
CA VAL A 42 1.85 15.26 3.03
C VAL A 42 0.76 14.23 3.26
N PHE A 43 1.06 13.16 3.99
CA PHE A 43 0.12 12.05 4.19
C PHE A 43 -1.16 12.50 4.93
N PRO A 44 -1.09 13.22 6.08
CA PRO A 44 -2.30 13.71 6.74
C PRO A 44 -3.14 14.63 5.87
N LEU A 45 -2.51 15.50 5.06
CA LEU A 45 -3.22 16.40 4.15
C LEU A 45 -3.92 15.63 3.02
N VAL A 46 -3.22 14.67 2.40
CA VAL A 46 -3.79 13.78 1.36
C VAL A 46 -4.99 13.01 1.91
N MET A 47 -4.86 12.43 3.11
CA MET A 47 -5.95 11.68 3.73
C MET A 47 -7.12 12.57 4.15
N HIS A 48 -6.86 13.81 4.58
CA HIS A 48 -7.93 14.75 4.90
C HIS A 48 -8.74 15.17 3.67
N ILE A 49 -8.08 15.38 2.52
CA ILE A 49 -8.74 15.82 1.28
C ILE A 49 -9.41 14.65 0.54
N TRP A 50 -8.75 13.49 0.50
CA TRP A 50 -9.13 12.38 -0.38
C TRP A 50 -9.34 11.03 0.32
N GLY A 51 -9.21 10.94 1.64
CA GLY A 51 -9.32 9.69 2.40
C GLY A 51 -10.65 8.94 2.17
N ASP A 52 -11.76 9.65 2.11
CA ASP A 52 -13.08 9.01 1.92
C ASP A 52 -13.24 8.36 0.54
N ARG A 53 -12.53 8.88 -0.47
CA ARG A 53 -12.57 8.36 -1.86
C ARG A 53 -11.92 6.98 -1.96
N PHE A 54 -11.12 6.63 -0.96
CA PHE A 54 -10.38 5.39 -0.84
C PHE A 54 -11.07 4.33 0.02
N THR A 55 -12.05 4.72 0.85
CA THR A 55 -12.71 3.86 1.83
C THR A 55 -13.41 2.67 1.17
N ALA A 56 -14.15 2.90 0.08
CA ALA A 56 -14.91 1.84 -0.58
C ALA A 56 -13.99 0.75 -1.14
N VAL A 57 -12.91 1.13 -1.83
CA VAL A 57 -11.97 0.18 -2.41
C VAL A 57 -11.14 -0.54 -1.34
N ARG A 58 -10.76 0.14 -0.24
CA ARG A 58 -10.09 -0.52 0.89
C ARG A 58 -11.00 -1.56 1.54
N ARG A 59 -12.27 -1.24 1.76
CA ARG A 59 -13.26 -2.21 2.26
C ARG A 59 -13.37 -3.43 1.35
N GLN A 60 -13.41 -3.23 0.03
CA GLN A 60 -13.44 -4.33 -0.94
C GLN A 60 -12.16 -5.16 -0.87
N ALA A 61 -10.98 -4.54 -0.85
CA ALA A 61 -9.72 -5.23 -0.73
C ALA A 61 -9.66 -6.06 0.56
N MET A 62 -10.03 -5.47 1.71
CA MET A 62 -10.01 -6.13 3.01
C MET A 62 -11.10 -7.21 3.18
N SER A 63 -12.19 -7.15 2.41
CA SER A 63 -13.20 -8.21 2.43
C SER A 63 -12.65 -9.57 1.98
N GLN A 64 -11.54 -9.58 1.23
CA GLN A 64 -10.83 -10.80 0.82
C GLN A 64 -10.12 -11.51 1.97
N LEU A 65 -10.15 -10.96 3.18
CA LEU A 65 -9.68 -11.64 4.37
C LEU A 65 -10.78 -12.48 5.01
N ASN A 66 -12.06 -12.22 4.72
CA ASN A 66 -13.19 -12.74 5.50
C ASN A 66 -13.43 -14.24 5.29
N ASP A 67 -13.09 -14.79 4.12
CA ASP A 67 -13.28 -16.21 3.77
C ASP A 67 -12.11 -17.12 4.20
N LEU A 68 -11.02 -16.52 4.70
CA LEU A 68 -9.80 -17.26 4.97
C LEU A 68 -9.88 -18.11 6.24
N VAL A 69 -9.20 -19.24 6.22
CA VAL A 69 -9.04 -20.14 7.36
C VAL A 69 -7.54 -20.28 7.59
N SER A 70 -7.10 -20.07 8.83
CA SER A 70 -5.67 -20.12 9.12
C SER A 70 -5.08 -21.51 8.88
N HIS A 71 -3.84 -21.54 8.37
CA HIS A 71 -3.02 -22.76 8.32
C HIS A 71 -2.52 -23.16 9.72
N ASP A 72 -2.50 -22.22 10.66
CA ASP A 72 -2.14 -22.46 12.06
C ASP A 72 -3.34 -23.10 12.80
N GLY A 73 -3.13 -24.29 13.36
CA GLY A 73 -4.18 -25.06 14.03
C GLY A 73 -4.78 -24.38 15.27
N THR A 74 -4.03 -23.49 15.92
CA THR A 74 -4.50 -22.71 17.07
C THR A 74 -5.34 -21.55 16.59
N LEU A 75 -4.82 -20.73 15.67
CA LEU A 75 -5.56 -19.58 15.12
C LEU A 75 -6.85 -20.01 14.41
N LYS A 76 -6.81 -21.16 13.73
CA LYS A 76 -8.00 -21.77 13.12
C LYS A 76 -9.12 -22.04 14.13
N LYS A 77 -8.80 -22.53 15.33
CA LYS A 77 -9.78 -22.77 16.41
C LYS A 77 -10.33 -21.46 16.99
N GLU A 78 -9.50 -20.42 17.00
CA GLU A 78 -9.86 -19.08 17.47
C GLU A 78 -10.62 -18.24 16.42
N GLY A 79 -10.76 -18.75 15.19
CA GLY A 79 -11.33 -18.01 14.06
C GLY A 79 -10.44 -16.87 13.54
N ALA A 80 -9.19 -16.80 14.02
CA ALA A 80 -8.22 -15.78 13.65
C ALA A 80 -7.37 -16.19 12.45
N ILE A 81 -6.66 -15.23 11.87
CA ILE A 81 -5.64 -15.44 10.84
C ILE A 81 -4.40 -14.60 11.16
N ARG A 82 -3.25 -15.02 10.64
CA ARG A 82 -2.00 -14.26 10.74
C ARG A 82 -1.77 -13.45 9.46
N VAL A 83 -1.65 -12.13 9.63
CA VAL A 83 -1.51 -11.16 8.55
C VAL A 83 -0.20 -10.41 8.70
N LEU A 84 0.56 -10.32 7.61
CA LEU A 84 1.67 -9.37 7.46
C LEU A 84 1.20 -8.22 6.58
N GLU A 85 1.20 -6.99 7.06
CA GLU A 85 1.03 -5.81 6.22
C GLU A 85 2.39 -5.20 5.89
N ILE A 86 2.61 -4.91 4.62
CA ILE A 86 3.79 -4.18 4.15
C ILE A 86 3.38 -2.73 3.95
N GLY A 87 4.09 -1.81 4.60
CA GLY A 87 3.87 -0.37 4.50
C GLY A 87 2.53 0.10 5.08
N ALA A 88 2.14 -0.39 6.26
CA ALA A 88 0.87 -0.02 6.88
C ALA A 88 0.72 1.49 7.13
N GLY A 89 1.82 2.23 7.24
CA GLY A 89 1.82 3.63 7.62
C GLY A 89 1.04 3.85 8.91
N PHE A 90 0.07 4.77 8.90
CA PHE A 90 -0.80 5.01 10.06
C PHE A 90 -1.92 3.97 10.27
N GLY A 91 -1.93 2.86 9.52
CA GLY A 91 -2.88 1.76 9.67
C GLY A 91 -4.23 2.01 8.99
N ALA A 92 -4.21 2.54 7.77
CA ALA A 92 -5.43 2.91 7.03
C ALA A 92 -6.36 1.71 6.71
N ASN A 93 -5.86 0.47 6.78
CA ASN A 93 -6.65 -0.73 6.54
C ASN A 93 -7.31 -1.29 7.80
N LEU A 94 -6.87 -0.89 9.00
CA LEU A 94 -7.28 -1.49 10.28
C LEU A 94 -8.81 -1.45 10.48
N GLU A 95 -9.44 -0.32 10.18
CA GLU A 95 -10.90 -0.12 10.33
C GLU A 95 -11.76 -0.95 9.36
N HIS A 96 -11.14 -1.57 8.37
CA HIS A 96 -11.82 -2.39 7.37
C HIS A 96 -11.62 -3.89 7.61
N MET A 97 -10.78 -4.27 8.58
CA MET A 97 -10.65 -5.66 9.01
C MET A 97 -11.85 -6.03 9.86
N GLN A 98 -12.67 -7.00 9.43
CA GLN A 98 -13.91 -7.38 10.10
C GLN A 98 -13.81 -8.69 10.88
N ARG A 99 -12.60 -9.20 11.06
CA ARG A 99 -12.29 -10.46 11.76
C ARG A 99 -11.12 -10.29 12.70
N ASN A 100 -10.90 -11.29 13.55
CA ASN A 100 -9.75 -11.35 14.42
C ASN A 100 -8.48 -11.61 13.60
N VAL A 101 -7.48 -10.73 13.77
CA VAL A 101 -6.22 -10.79 13.04
C VAL A 101 -5.06 -10.69 14.02
N LYS A 102 -4.12 -11.64 13.93
CA LYS A 102 -2.77 -11.51 14.49
C LYS A 102 -1.91 -10.79 13.45
N TYR A 103 -1.37 -9.63 13.82
CA TYR A 103 -0.93 -8.65 12.86
C TYR A 103 0.55 -8.31 13.01
N TRP A 104 1.28 -8.41 11.91
CA TRP A 104 2.66 -7.94 11.78
C TRP A 104 2.69 -6.79 10.76
N ASN A 105 3.62 -5.86 10.96
CA ASN A 105 3.88 -4.80 9.99
C ASN A 105 5.37 -4.76 9.64
N VAL A 106 5.68 -4.53 8.36
CA VAL A 106 7.01 -4.14 7.87
C VAL A 106 6.90 -2.75 7.27
N ASP A 107 7.55 -1.76 7.90
CA ASP A 107 7.64 -0.40 7.39
C ASP A 107 8.95 0.26 7.86
N PRO A 108 9.83 0.72 6.95
CA PRO A 108 11.10 1.32 7.33
C PRO A 108 10.92 2.69 8.01
N ASN A 109 9.78 3.36 7.84
CA ASN A 109 9.56 4.72 8.33
C ASN A 109 8.97 4.71 9.76
N ALA A 110 9.84 4.88 10.75
CA ALA A 110 9.46 4.94 12.16
C ALA A 110 8.57 6.15 12.55
N GLU A 111 8.36 7.12 11.66
CA GLU A 111 7.47 8.27 11.93
C GLU A 111 5.99 7.86 12.02
N PHE A 112 5.63 6.68 11.51
CA PHE A 112 4.27 6.18 11.55
C PHE A 112 3.88 5.51 12.87
N ASP A 113 4.86 5.07 13.67
CA ASP A 113 4.69 4.25 14.88
C ASP A 113 3.61 4.74 15.84
N ASP A 114 3.72 5.99 16.27
CA ASP A 114 2.83 6.54 17.29
C ASP A 114 1.41 6.72 16.76
N GLY A 115 1.28 7.16 15.51
CA GLY A 115 -0.03 7.33 14.86
C GLY A 115 -0.68 5.98 14.58
N PHE A 116 0.08 4.99 14.14
CA PHE A 116 -0.39 3.62 13.98
C PHE A 116 -0.88 3.05 15.31
N ARG A 117 -0.08 3.11 16.39
CA ARG A 117 -0.48 2.59 17.72
C ARG A 117 -1.75 3.27 18.25
N LYS A 118 -1.95 4.56 17.95
CA LYS A 118 -3.20 5.28 18.27
C LYS A 118 -4.39 4.75 17.48
N ASN A 119 -4.23 4.46 16.20
CA ASN A 119 -5.30 3.92 15.36
C ASN A 119 -5.58 2.43 15.68
N LEU A 120 -4.56 1.64 15.99
CA LEU A 120 -4.69 0.26 16.44
C LEU A 120 -5.61 0.13 17.66
N LYS A 121 -5.47 1.04 18.66
CA LYS A 121 -6.35 1.05 19.85
C LYS A 121 -7.84 1.20 19.55
N LYS A 122 -8.19 1.73 18.37
CA LYS A 122 -9.59 1.88 17.91
C LYS A 122 -10.12 0.62 17.22
N ASN A 123 -9.26 -0.36 16.95
CA ASN A 123 -9.57 -1.56 16.15
C ASN A 123 -9.26 -2.83 16.96
N PRO A 124 -10.12 -3.21 17.93
CA PRO A 124 -9.85 -4.27 18.90
C PRO A 124 -9.78 -5.67 18.29
N ASN A 125 -10.24 -5.85 17.06
CA ASN A 125 -10.14 -7.10 16.31
C ASN A 125 -8.74 -7.32 15.69
N VAL A 126 -7.84 -6.33 15.76
CA VAL A 126 -6.47 -6.44 15.28
C VAL A 126 -5.51 -6.46 16.46
N GLU A 127 -4.82 -7.58 16.64
CA GLU A 127 -3.81 -7.75 17.68
C GLU A 127 -2.41 -7.66 17.07
N MET A 128 -1.69 -6.59 17.39
CA MET A 128 -0.33 -6.39 16.92
C MET A 128 0.65 -7.30 17.65
N GLU A 129 1.33 -8.17 16.92
CA GLU A 129 2.37 -9.05 17.46
C GLU A 129 3.79 -8.50 17.22
N ARG A 130 4.06 -7.91 16.04
CA ARG A 130 5.40 -7.40 15.73
C ARG A 130 5.43 -6.27 14.70
N TRP A 131 6.16 -5.21 15.02
CA TRP A 131 6.49 -4.13 14.10
C TRP A 131 7.96 -4.25 13.69
N ILE A 132 8.24 -4.30 12.39
CA ILE A 132 9.57 -4.52 11.82
C ILE A 132 9.96 -3.31 10.98
N HIS A 133 11.09 -2.70 11.31
CA HIS A 133 11.65 -1.56 10.59
C HIS A 133 12.64 -2.01 9.51
N GLU A 134 12.14 -2.75 8.52
CA GLU A 134 12.90 -3.25 7.39
C GLU A 134 12.29 -2.77 6.07
N TYR A 135 13.05 -2.92 4.99
CA TYR A 135 12.54 -2.65 3.65
C TYR A 135 11.79 -3.87 3.11
N ALA A 136 10.74 -3.63 2.32
CA ALA A 136 9.94 -4.70 1.74
C ALA A 136 10.73 -5.58 0.75
N GLU A 137 11.82 -5.04 0.19
CA GLU A 137 12.72 -5.75 -0.71
C GLU A 137 13.60 -6.80 -0.01
N ASP A 138 13.73 -6.73 1.31
CA ASP A 138 14.57 -7.63 2.11
C ASP A 138 14.01 -7.74 3.55
N MET A 139 13.11 -8.71 3.78
CA MET A 139 12.40 -8.90 5.04
C MET A 139 13.06 -10.01 5.89
N GLN A 140 14.35 -9.87 6.19
CA GLN A 140 15.13 -10.88 6.93
C GLN A 140 14.57 -11.18 8.32
N GLY A 141 13.94 -10.19 8.97
CA GLY A 141 13.28 -10.34 10.26
C GLY A 141 11.94 -11.09 10.19
N VAL A 142 11.47 -11.43 8.99
CA VAL A 142 10.18 -12.09 8.73
C VAL A 142 10.37 -13.57 8.37
N PRO A 143 9.75 -14.50 9.14
CA PRO A 143 9.88 -15.93 8.88
C PRO A 143 9.22 -16.36 7.56
N GLU A 144 9.83 -17.36 6.92
CA GLU A 144 9.27 -18.04 5.74
C GLU A 144 8.03 -18.86 6.11
N GLY A 145 7.04 -18.91 5.22
CA GLY A 145 5.88 -19.79 5.34
C GLY A 145 4.99 -19.55 6.57
N HIS A 146 4.99 -18.36 7.14
CA HIS A 146 4.40 -18.07 8.45
C HIS A 146 3.02 -17.39 8.41
N PHE A 147 2.69 -16.73 7.30
CA PHE A 147 1.50 -15.89 7.20
C PHE A 147 0.41 -16.52 6.35
N ASP A 148 -0.84 -16.38 6.81
CA ASP A 148 -2.02 -16.70 6.00
C ASP A 148 -2.20 -15.67 4.89
N VAL A 149 -1.87 -14.41 5.20
CA VAL A 149 -2.05 -13.27 4.30
C VAL A 149 -0.86 -12.33 4.36
N VAL A 150 -0.45 -11.86 3.19
CA VAL A 150 0.36 -10.65 3.06
C VAL A 150 -0.53 -9.56 2.46
N LEU A 151 -0.58 -8.40 3.10
CA LEU A 151 -1.30 -7.22 2.63
C LEU A 151 -0.32 -6.19 2.06
N ILE A 152 -0.64 -5.66 0.89
CA ILE A 152 0.10 -4.56 0.28
C ILE A 152 -0.89 -3.52 -0.24
N THR A 153 -0.82 -2.30 0.27
CA THR A 153 -1.68 -1.22 -0.21
C THR A 153 -0.90 0.06 -0.51
N TYR A 154 -0.82 0.45 -1.78
CA TYR A 154 -0.11 1.63 -2.28
C TYR A 154 1.40 1.64 -1.93
N VAL A 155 2.05 0.49 -2.07
CA VAL A 155 3.48 0.32 -1.75
C VAL A 155 4.28 -0.09 -2.98
N LEU A 156 3.75 -0.94 -3.86
CA LEU A 156 4.51 -1.43 -5.02
C LEU A 156 4.90 -0.30 -5.99
N CYS A 157 4.20 0.83 -5.93
CA CYS A 157 4.58 2.04 -6.64
C CYS A 157 5.84 2.73 -6.14
N SER A 158 6.19 2.58 -4.86
CA SER A 158 7.21 3.37 -4.17
C SER A 158 8.50 2.59 -3.91
N VAL A 159 8.42 1.26 -3.91
CA VAL A 159 9.58 0.37 -3.73
C VAL A 159 10.54 0.46 -4.92
N THR A 160 11.80 0.16 -4.66
CA THR A 160 12.85 0.17 -5.69
C THR A 160 12.78 -1.08 -6.57
N GLU A 161 12.58 -2.25 -5.97
CA GLU A 161 12.63 -3.55 -6.65
C GLU A 161 11.35 -4.36 -6.41
N VAL A 162 10.28 -4.04 -7.14
CA VAL A 162 8.96 -4.73 -7.02
C VAL A 162 9.08 -6.25 -7.10
N ARG A 163 9.96 -6.77 -7.97
CA ARG A 163 10.14 -8.22 -8.12
C ARG A 163 10.69 -8.87 -6.83
N LYS A 164 11.59 -8.18 -6.11
CA LYS A 164 12.09 -8.66 -4.82
C LYS A 164 11.01 -8.64 -3.75
N VAL A 165 10.23 -7.56 -3.69
CA VAL A 165 9.07 -7.47 -2.76
C VAL A 165 8.10 -8.62 -3.00
N LEU A 166 7.72 -8.88 -4.26
CA LEU A 166 6.81 -9.97 -4.59
C LEU A 166 7.40 -11.36 -4.30
N ALA A 167 8.72 -11.53 -4.48
CA ALA A 167 9.40 -12.77 -4.10
C ALA A 167 9.39 -12.97 -2.57
N GLU A 168 9.66 -11.92 -1.79
CA GLU A 168 9.56 -11.96 -0.33
C GLU A 168 8.13 -12.23 0.13
N CYS A 169 7.12 -11.65 -0.52
CA CYS A 169 5.72 -11.95 -0.23
C CYS A 169 5.41 -13.44 -0.42
N ARG A 170 5.91 -14.05 -1.50
CA ARG A 170 5.76 -15.49 -1.72
C ARG A 170 6.49 -16.31 -0.67
N ARG A 171 7.71 -15.91 -0.29
CA ARG A 171 8.52 -16.60 0.73
C ARG A 171 7.79 -16.62 2.07
N VAL A 172 7.28 -15.48 2.53
CA VAL A 172 6.70 -15.38 3.89
C VAL A 172 5.29 -15.97 3.97
N LEU A 173 4.59 -16.12 2.85
CA LEU A 173 3.29 -16.78 2.79
C LEU A 173 3.40 -18.28 3.06
N ALA A 174 2.55 -18.78 3.95
CA ALA A 174 2.34 -20.21 4.10
C ALA A 174 1.76 -20.81 2.80
N LYS A 175 1.88 -22.12 2.63
CA LYS A 175 1.24 -22.82 1.53
C LYS A 175 -0.29 -22.66 1.62
N GLY A 176 -0.92 -22.26 0.52
CA GLY A 176 -2.33 -21.89 0.46
C GLY A 176 -2.62 -20.46 0.93
N GLY A 177 -1.59 -19.71 1.34
CA GLY A 177 -1.68 -18.32 1.73
C GLY A 177 -1.95 -17.39 0.55
N ARG A 178 -2.40 -16.17 0.86
CA ARG A 178 -2.90 -15.20 -0.11
C ARG A 178 -2.17 -13.87 0.03
N LEU A 179 -1.58 -13.38 -1.07
CA LEU A 179 -1.23 -11.97 -1.20
C LEU A 179 -2.52 -11.21 -1.54
N VAL A 180 -2.91 -10.25 -0.72
CA VAL A 180 -4.02 -9.33 -0.97
C VAL A 180 -3.45 -7.95 -1.25
N PHE A 181 -3.84 -7.35 -2.37
CA PHE A 181 -3.26 -6.10 -2.82
C PHE A 181 -4.30 -5.05 -3.22
N LEU A 182 -3.93 -3.78 -3.07
CA LEU A 182 -4.61 -2.60 -3.59
C LEU A 182 -3.55 -1.58 -4.02
N GLU A 183 -3.39 -1.35 -5.31
CA GLU A 183 -2.35 -0.47 -5.85
C GLU A 183 -2.96 0.51 -6.83
N HIS A 184 -2.38 1.70 -6.94
CA HIS A 184 -2.61 2.51 -8.13
C HIS A 184 -1.82 1.94 -9.30
N VAL A 185 -2.31 2.18 -10.51
CA VAL A 185 -1.66 1.70 -11.74
C VAL A 185 -1.60 2.79 -12.80
N ALA A 186 -0.80 2.55 -13.83
CA ALA A 186 -0.82 3.42 -15.00
C ALA A 186 -2.15 3.31 -15.75
N HIS A 187 -2.63 4.43 -16.27
CA HIS A 187 -3.69 4.47 -17.27
C HIS A 187 -3.36 3.57 -18.47
N PRO A 188 -4.36 3.07 -19.21
CA PRO A 188 -4.12 2.28 -20.42
C PRO A 188 -3.20 3.00 -21.41
N ALA A 189 -2.30 2.24 -22.03
CA ALA A 189 -1.32 2.80 -22.96
C ALA A 189 -2.01 3.53 -24.12
N GLY A 190 -1.47 4.68 -24.53
CA GLY A 190 -2.02 5.50 -25.61
C GLY A 190 -3.19 6.42 -25.19
N THR A 191 -3.63 6.39 -23.94
CA THR A 191 -4.61 7.35 -23.42
C THR A 191 -3.96 8.66 -23.00
N TRP A 192 -4.76 9.75 -22.97
CA TRP A 192 -4.31 11.03 -22.42
C TRP A 192 -3.85 10.92 -20.96
N GLY A 193 -4.54 10.12 -20.14
CA GLY A 193 -4.16 9.89 -18.74
C GLY A 193 -2.75 9.29 -18.62
N SER A 194 -2.38 8.36 -19.50
CA SER A 194 -1.03 7.77 -19.51
C SER A 194 0.04 8.81 -19.86
N VAL A 195 -0.23 9.72 -20.80
CA VAL A 195 0.70 10.81 -21.16
C VAL A 195 0.92 11.74 -19.97
N VAL A 196 -0.17 12.13 -19.29
CA VAL A 196 -0.11 13.01 -18.13
C VAL A 196 0.66 12.35 -16.97
N GLN A 197 0.40 11.07 -16.69
CA GLN A 197 1.16 10.33 -15.68
C GLN A 197 2.66 10.30 -16.00
N THR A 198 3.04 9.95 -17.23
CA THR A 198 4.45 9.90 -17.63
C THR A 198 5.15 11.26 -17.53
N LEU A 199 4.47 12.35 -17.87
CA LEU A 199 5.03 13.69 -17.79
C LEU A 199 5.25 14.15 -16.34
N LEU A 200 4.33 13.81 -15.44
CA LEU A 200 4.37 14.26 -14.04
C LEU A 200 5.18 13.32 -13.12
N ASP A 201 5.42 12.08 -13.54
CA ASP A 201 6.07 11.03 -12.74
C ASP A 201 7.40 11.43 -12.10
N PRO A 202 8.36 12.09 -12.79
CA PRO A 202 9.65 12.41 -12.18
C PRO A 202 9.54 13.37 -10.98
N MET A 203 8.68 14.38 -11.09
CA MET A 203 8.41 15.32 -9.99
C MET A 203 7.57 14.65 -8.90
N TRP A 204 6.60 13.82 -9.30
CA TRP A 204 5.77 13.09 -8.36
C TRP A 204 6.59 12.11 -7.50
N SER A 205 7.37 11.24 -8.11
CA SER A 205 8.21 10.27 -7.41
C SER A 205 9.18 10.99 -6.46
N PHE A 206 9.69 12.15 -6.86
CA PHE A 206 10.50 12.97 -5.97
C PHE A 206 9.73 13.51 -4.75
N SER A 207 8.50 14.00 -4.92
CA SER A 207 7.71 14.61 -3.83
C SER A 207 6.98 13.61 -2.93
N PHE A 208 6.70 12.40 -3.43
CA PHE A 208 5.89 11.38 -2.74
C PHE A 208 6.72 10.13 -2.45
N CYS A 209 7.93 10.30 -1.91
CA CYS A 209 8.80 9.23 -1.40
C CYS A 209 9.03 8.05 -2.36
N GLY A 210 9.25 8.33 -3.65
CA GLY A 210 9.55 7.31 -4.66
C GLY A 210 8.33 6.74 -5.39
N CYS A 211 7.13 7.22 -5.10
CA CYS A 211 5.89 6.77 -5.75
C CYS A 211 5.91 7.04 -7.27
N HIS A 212 5.91 6.00 -8.08
CA HIS A 212 5.79 6.12 -9.53
C HIS A 212 4.34 5.95 -9.99
N ILE A 213 3.73 7.01 -10.52
CA ILE A 213 2.33 7.06 -10.97
C ILE A 213 2.11 6.41 -12.33
N ASN A 214 3.17 6.22 -13.11
CA ASN A 214 3.14 5.54 -14.40
C ASN A 214 3.52 4.04 -14.30
N ARG A 215 3.67 3.51 -13.07
CA ARG A 215 4.09 2.12 -12.86
C ARG A 215 2.93 1.16 -13.14
N ARG A 216 3.28 -0.02 -13.63
CA ARG A 216 2.36 -1.14 -13.94
C ARG A 216 2.62 -2.36 -13.03
N PRO A 217 2.36 -2.27 -11.72
CA PRO A 217 2.61 -3.39 -10.80
C PRO A 217 1.76 -4.63 -11.15
N GLU A 218 0.62 -4.46 -11.81
CA GLU A 218 -0.26 -5.54 -12.27
C GLU A 218 0.47 -6.51 -13.21
N GLN A 219 1.33 -6.00 -14.10
CA GLN A 219 2.10 -6.83 -15.02
C GLN A 219 3.18 -7.63 -14.28
N LEU A 220 3.77 -7.05 -13.23
CA LEU A 220 4.79 -7.69 -12.42
C LEU A 220 4.18 -8.78 -11.54
N LEU A 221 3.00 -8.53 -10.96
CA LEU A 221 2.20 -9.50 -10.23
C LEU A 221 1.91 -10.75 -11.07
N MET A 222 1.50 -10.57 -12.34
CA MET A 222 1.25 -11.70 -13.26
C MET A 222 2.49 -12.57 -13.50
N SER A 223 3.68 -11.97 -13.44
CA SER A 223 4.95 -12.69 -13.62
C SER A 223 5.63 -13.14 -12.32
N ALA A 224 5.01 -12.88 -11.16
CA ALA A 224 5.63 -13.12 -9.86
C ALA A 224 5.60 -14.58 -9.41
N GLY A 225 4.97 -15.46 -10.19
CA GLY A 225 4.91 -16.90 -9.95
C GLY A 225 3.90 -17.33 -8.87
N PHE A 226 2.81 -16.57 -8.72
CA PHE A 226 1.61 -17.04 -8.02
C PHE A 226 0.82 -17.99 -8.93
N ASP A 227 0.15 -18.99 -8.35
CA ASP A 227 -0.59 -20.00 -9.12
C ASP A 227 -1.92 -19.49 -9.67
N GLU A 228 -2.59 -18.63 -8.90
CA GLU A 228 -3.87 -18.03 -9.25
C GLU A 228 -3.85 -16.55 -8.88
N ILE A 229 -4.25 -15.68 -9.82
CA ILE A 229 -4.31 -14.23 -9.61
C ILE A 229 -5.69 -13.76 -10.05
N LYS A 230 -6.41 -13.11 -9.12
CA LYS A 230 -7.63 -12.36 -9.40
C LYS A 230 -7.33 -10.90 -9.18
N LEU A 231 -7.50 -10.09 -10.22
CA LEU A 231 -7.49 -8.64 -10.07
C LEU A 231 -8.78 -8.04 -10.63
N THR A 232 -9.15 -6.90 -10.07
CA THR A 232 -10.21 -6.04 -10.56
C THR A 232 -9.66 -4.64 -10.70
N GLU A 233 -9.82 -4.07 -11.89
CA GLU A 233 -9.53 -2.66 -12.15
C GLU A 233 -10.69 -1.79 -11.66
N VAL A 234 -10.35 -0.67 -11.03
CA VAL A 234 -11.32 0.32 -10.55
C VAL A 234 -10.78 1.72 -10.81
N PHE A 235 -11.66 2.58 -11.32
CA PHE A 235 -11.37 4.00 -11.51
C PHE A 235 -12.01 4.77 -10.37
N LEU A 236 -11.20 5.26 -9.45
CA LEU A 236 -11.64 6.07 -8.34
C LEU A 236 -12.01 7.46 -8.84
N ASN A 237 -13.00 8.09 -8.21
CA ASN A 237 -13.33 9.50 -8.41
C ASN A 237 -12.24 10.36 -7.76
N MET A 238 -11.06 10.42 -8.39
CA MET A 238 -9.81 11.01 -7.94
C MET A 238 -9.19 11.80 -9.09
N PRO A 239 -8.18 12.65 -8.82
CA PRO A 239 -7.37 13.26 -9.88
C PRO A 239 -6.97 12.24 -10.95
N THR A 240 -6.97 12.63 -12.22
CA THR A 240 -6.72 11.72 -13.36
C THR A 240 -5.48 10.84 -13.14
N VAL A 241 -4.43 11.39 -12.54
CA VAL A 241 -3.17 10.70 -12.26
C VAL A 241 -3.25 9.59 -11.21
N LEU A 242 -4.24 9.63 -10.30
CA LEU A 242 -4.47 8.67 -9.20
C LEU A 242 -5.75 7.83 -9.36
N SER A 243 -6.57 8.14 -10.35
CA SER A 243 -7.85 7.46 -10.59
C SER A 243 -7.73 5.95 -10.84
N PRO A 244 -6.85 5.44 -11.73
CA PRO A 244 -6.76 4.02 -12.02
C PRO A 244 -6.10 3.23 -10.89
N ASN A 245 -6.79 2.21 -10.40
CA ASN A 245 -6.35 1.33 -9.33
C ASN A 245 -6.68 -0.12 -9.66
N VAL A 246 -5.94 -1.03 -9.06
CA VAL A 246 -6.22 -2.47 -9.08
C VAL A 246 -6.29 -2.97 -7.64
N TYR A 247 -7.25 -3.85 -7.38
CA TYR A 247 -7.25 -4.62 -6.14
C TYR A 247 -7.55 -6.08 -6.45
N GLY A 248 -7.14 -6.95 -5.54
CA GLY A 248 -7.36 -8.37 -5.74
C GLY A 248 -6.52 -9.24 -4.84
N SER A 249 -6.33 -10.47 -5.27
CA SER A 249 -5.53 -11.45 -4.56
C SER A 249 -4.75 -12.36 -5.49
N ALA A 250 -3.62 -12.84 -4.98
CA ALA A 250 -2.77 -13.84 -5.61
C ALA A 250 -2.50 -14.97 -4.61
N VAL A 251 -2.56 -16.23 -5.04
CA VAL A 251 -2.50 -17.41 -4.17
C VAL A 251 -1.28 -18.26 -4.51
N VAL A 252 -0.64 -18.81 -3.47
CA VAL A 252 0.41 -19.84 -3.60
C VAL A 252 -0.20 -21.20 -3.28
N VAL A 253 -0.50 -21.99 -4.32
CA VAL A 253 -1.07 -23.34 -4.25
C VAL A 253 0.03 -24.41 -4.29
N LYS A 254 1.09 -24.19 -5.07
CA LYS A 254 2.20 -25.14 -5.26
C LYS A 254 3.55 -24.46 -5.00
N ASN A 255 4.51 -25.24 -4.48
CA ASN A 255 5.92 -24.84 -4.40
C ASN A 255 6.60 -25.11 -5.73
#